data_AF-A0A0H1BJT3-F1
#
_entry.id   AF-A0A0H1BJT3-F1
#
_cell.length_a   1.000
_cell.length_b   1.000
_cell.length_c   1.000
_cell.angle_alpha   90.00
_cell.angle_beta   90.00
_cell.angle_gamma   90.00
#
_symmetry.space_group_name_H-M   'P 1'
#
loop_
_entity.id
_entity.type
_entity.pdbx_description
1 polymer ?
#
loop_
_entity_poly.entity_id
_entity_poly.type
_entity_poly.pdbx_seq_one_letter_code
_entity_poly.pdbx_strand_id
1 'polypeptide(L)'
;MIGLLLREAEAPPREVEGVGEAFCDALERVPTSSLKPTQACPICSNPFLDDPYPLVVRLPCHTSHLFDLECIRPWLRLRGTCPLDRTDFGKKERERERERIERLMKKGSGNGAGDDDEEEWDGMYG
;
A
#
# COMPACT_ATOMS: atom_id res chain seq x y z
N MET A 1 -17.40 22.96 -12.56
CA MET A 1 -16.50 22.50 -11.47
C MET A 1 -17.25 21.74 -10.38
N ILE A 2 -18.36 22.27 -9.84
CA ILE A 2 -19.12 21.62 -8.73
C ILE A 2 -19.75 20.27 -9.15
N GLY A 3 -20.25 20.15 -10.38
CA GLY A 3 -20.88 18.90 -10.86
C GLY A 3 -19.96 17.69 -10.96
N LEU A 4 -18.63 17.90 -11.04
CA LEU A 4 -17.67 16.79 -11.04
C LEU A 4 -17.50 16.23 -9.62
N LEU A 5 -17.33 17.13 -8.64
CA LEU A 5 -17.22 16.77 -7.22
C LEU A 5 -18.50 16.09 -6.69
N LEU A 6 -19.68 16.52 -7.13
CA LEU A 6 -20.96 15.88 -6.78
C LEU A 6 -21.05 14.43 -7.29
N ARG A 7 -20.53 14.14 -8.50
CA ARG A 7 -20.52 12.79 -9.06
C ARG A 7 -19.55 11.87 -8.35
N GLU A 8 -18.37 12.37 -7.97
CA GLU A 8 -17.38 11.62 -7.21
C GLU A 8 -17.87 11.28 -5.80
N ALA A 9 -18.63 12.18 -5.17
CA ALA A 9 -19.26 11.92 -3.87
C ALA A 9 -20.37 10.86 -3.95
N GLU A 10 -21.14 10.82 -5.04
CA GLU A 10 -22.23 9.86 -5.25
C GLU A 10 -21.73 8.45 -5.63
N ALA A 11 -20.53 8.34 -6.18
CA ALA A 11 -19.90 7.09 -6.58
C ALA A 11 -18.53 6.91 -5.90
N PRO A 12 -18.50 6.60 -4.59
CA PRO A 12 -17.23 6.37 -3.89
C PRO A 12 -16.47 5.21 -4.56
N PRO A 13 -15.13 5.32 -4.68
CA PRO A 13 -14.32 4.28 -5.28
C PRO A 13 -14.52 2.96 -4.52
N ARG A 14 -14.88 1.91 -5.27
CA ARG A 14 -15.20 0.58 -4.72
C ARG A 14 -13.99 -0.19 -4.22
N GLU A 15 -12.80 0.24 -4.62
CA GLU A 15 -11.52 -0.39 -4.30
C GLU A 15 -10.63 0.62 -3.59
N VAL A 16 -10.02 0.20 -2.48
CA VAL A 16 -9.01 1.00 -1.78
C VAL A 16 -7.73 0.98 -2.60
N GLU A 17 -7.29 2.15 -3.07
CA GLU A 17 -6.03 2.29 -3.83
C GLU A 17 -4.79 2.11 -2.94
N GLY A 18 -4.98 2.02 -1.62
CA GLY A 18 -3.92 1.84 -0.66
C GLY A 18 -3.17 0.52 -0.74
N VAL A 19 -2.15 0.43 0.11
CA VAL A 19 -1.34 -0.78 0.33
C VAL A 19 -1.89 -1.57 1.52
N GLY A 20 -1.64 -2.88 1.52
CA GLY A 20 -1.97 -3.74 2.65
C GLY A 20 -1.21 -3.40 3.94
N GLU A 21 -1.71 -3.90 5.07
CA GLU A 21 -1.10 -3.68 6.38
C GLU A 21 0.32 -4.27 6.48
N ALA A 22 0.52 -5.43 5.87
CA ALA A 22 1.81 -6.10 5.77
C ALA A 22 2.87 -5.22 5.08
N PHE A 23 2.48 -4.36 4.13
CA PHE A 23 3.41 -3.43 3.50
C PHE A 23 3.90 -2.37 4.48
N CYS A 24 3.00 -1.82 5.29
CA CYS A 24 3.34 -0.81 6.30
C CYS A 24 4.28 -1.38 7.36
N ASP A 25 4.08 -2.64 7.76
CA ASP A 25 4.91 -3.30 8.76
C ASP A 25 6.29 -3.71 8.23
N ALA A 26 6.39 -3.96 6.92
CA ALA A 26 7.64 -4.26 6.23
C ALA A 26 8.50 -3.01 5.94
N LEU A 27 8.02 -1.79 6.25
CA LEU A 27 8.80 -0.58 6.06
C LEU A 27 10.06 -0.57 6.93
N GLU A 28 11.12 0.04 6.40
CA GLU A 28 12.40 0.11 7.09
C GLU A 28 12.30 1.06 8.29
N ARG A 29 12.60 0.52 9.48
CA ARG A 29 12.66 1.29 10.73
C ARG A 29 14.01 1.98 10.85
N VAL A 30 13.99 3.26 11.17
CA VAL A 30 15.19 4.08 11.32
C VAL A 30 15.51 4.23 12.81
N PRO A 31 16.72 3.87 13.27
CA PRO A 31 17.08 4.00 14.67
C PRO A 31 17.22 5.47 15.05
N THR A 32 16.82 5.80 16.28
CA THR A 32 16.85 7.17 16.82
C THR A 32 18.25 7.78 16.82
N SER A 33 19.29 6.96 16.95
CA SER A 33 20.70 7.38 16.88
C SER A 33 21.12 7.98 15.54
N SER A 34 20.40 7.66 14.46
CA SER A 34 20.68 8.18 13.12
C SER A 34 19.88 9.44 12.77
N LEU A 35 18.90 9.80 13.61
CA LEU A 35 18.03 10.96 13.39
C LEU A 35 18.69 12.23 13.91
N LYS A 36 18.48 13.33 13.17
CA LYS A 36 18.93 14.66 13.60
C LYS A 36 17.80 15.33 14.39
N PRO A 37 18.11 16.17 15.40
CA PRO A 37 17.09 16.91 16.16
C PRO A 37 16.30 17.91 15.31
N THR A 38 16.80 18.26 14.13
CA THR A 38 16.13 19.15 13.19
C THR A 38 15.11 18.44 12.30
N GLN A 39 15.00 17.10 12.37
CA GLN A 39 14.07 16.35 11.55
C GLN A 39 12.73 16.19 12.25
N ALA A 40 11.67 16.49 11.50
CA ALA A 40 10.28 16.42 11.92
C ALA A 40 9.45 15.63 10.91
N CYS A 41 8.35 15.04 11.38
CA CYS A 41 7.42 14.33 10.54
C CYS A 41 6.70 15.32 9.60
N PRO A 42 6.75 15.15 8.26
CA PRO A 42 6.08 16.08 7.33
C PRO A 42 4.55 16.09 7.44
N ILE A 43 3.95 15.10 8.11
CA ILE A 43 2.48 14.98 8.23
C ILE A 43 1.97 15.75 9.45
N CYS A 44 2.55 15.51 10.63
CA CYS A 44 2.13 16.18 11.87
C CYS A 44 3.00 17.40 12.24
N SER A 45 4.12 17.61 11.55
CA SER A 45 5.11 18.66 11.82
C SER A 45 5.79 18.59 13.19
N ASN A 46 5.65 17.48 13.93
CA ASN A 46 6.33 17.28 15.21
C ASN A 46 7.77 16.75 15.00
N PRO A 47 8.76 17.23 15.78
CA PRO A 47 10.10 16.67 15.79
C PRO A 47 10.10 15.20 16.21
N PHE A 48 10.92 14.38 15.56
CA PHE A 48 10.97 12.95 15.89
C PHE A 48 11.56 12.66 17.27
N LEU A 49 12.44 13.53 17.78
CA LEU A 49 13.11 13.30 19.07
C LEU A 49 12.34 13.85 20.27
N ASP A 50 11.17 14.46 20.05
CA ASP A 50 10.32 14.96 21.14
C ASP A 50 9.52 13.81 21.80
N ASP A 51 9.32 12.70 21.08
CA ASP A 51 8.69 11.50 21.61
C ASP A 51 9.73 10.61 22.33
N PRO A 52 9.43 10.04 23.52
CA PRO A 52 10.31 9.08 24.19
C PRO A 52 10.52 7.76 23.41
N TYR A 53 9.58 7.37 22.55
CA TYR A 53 9.61 6.13 21.77
C TYR A 53 9.26 6.36 20.29
N PRO A 54 10.05 7.15 19.55
CA PRO A 54 9.66 7.54 18.20
C PRO A 54 9.80 6.38 17.22
N LEU A 55 8.69 6.06 16.54
CA LEU A 55 8.62 5.01 15.53
C LEU A 55 8.78 5.60 14.13
N VAL A 56 10.02 5.92 13.77
CA VAL A 56 10.31 6.50 12.46
C VAL A 56 10.54 5.41 11.41
N VAL A 57 9.83 5.52 10.30
CA VAL A 57 9.97 4.66 9.14
C VAL A 57 10.44 5.44 7.92
N ARG A 58 11.18 4.74 7.06
CA ARG A 58 11.64 5.25 5.78
C ARG A 58 10.85 4.62 4.64
N LEU A 59 10.30 5.46 3.78
CA LEU A 59 9.65 4.98 2.56
C LEU A 59 10.69 4.55 1.51
N PRO A 60 10.39 3.52 0.69
CA PRO A 60 11.34 2.99 -0.29
C PRO A 60 11.49 3.86 -1.55
N CYS A 61 10.80 5.00 -1.63
CA CYS A 61 10.92 5.94 -2.75
C CYS A 61 12.18 6.80 -2.70
N HIS A 62 12.57 7.30 -1.52
CA HIS A 62 13.75 8.14 -1.36
C HIS A 62 14.31 8.07 0.06
N THR A 63 15.63 8.23 0.20
CA THR A 63 16.32 8.10 1.49
C THR A 63 15.96 9.18 2.50
N SER A 64 15.46 10.34 2.04
CA SER A 64 15.02 11.44 2.90
C SER A 64 13.54 11.37 3.31
N HIS A 65 12.78 10.40 2.81
CA HIS A 65 11.33 10.30 3.06
C HIS A 65 11.08 9.52 4.35
N LEU A 66 11.22 10.26 5.46
CA LEU A 66 11.06 9.81 6.82
C LEU A 66 9.73 10.29 7.37
N PHE A 67 9.01 9.39 8.01
CA PHE A 67 7.73 9.69 8.64
C PHE A 67 7.59 8.89 9.93
N ASP A 68 6.73 9.39 10.81
CA ASP A 68 6.24 8.57 11.91
C ASP A 68 5.31 7.49 11.36
N LEU A 69 5.49 6.25 11.82
CA LEU A 69 4.66 5.10 11.46
C LEU A 69 3.18 5.37 11.70
N GLU A 70 2.83 6.01 12.81
CA GLU A 70 1.44 6.30 13.15
C GLU A 70 0.81 7.31 12.19
N CYS A 71 1.61 8.25 11.68
CA CYS A 71 1.17 9.26 10.73
C CYS A 71 1.04 8.70 9.30
N ILE A 72 2.02 7.92 8.85
CA ILE A 72 2.09 7.46 7.45
C ILE A 72 1.20 6.26 7.15
N ARG A 73 0.95 5.41 8.15
CA ARG A 73 0.13 4.20 8.02
C ARG A 73 -1.30 4.48 7.53
N PRO A 74 -2.09 5.41 8.13
CA PRO A 74 -3.42 5.72 7.61
C PRO A 74 -3.38 6.30 6.18
N TRP A 75 -2.36 7.08 5.87
CA TRP A 75 -2.17 7.65 4.52
C TRP A 75 -1.94 6.57 3.46
N LEU A 76 -1.02 5.65 3.73
CA LEU A 76 -0.69 4.55 2.82
C LEU A 76 -1.86 3.58 2.63
N ARG A 77 -2.66 3.34 3.67
CA ARG A 77 -3.87 2.51 3.56
C ARG A 77 -4.98 3.13 2.72
N LEU A 78 -5.05 4.46 2.64
CA LEU A 78 -6.07 5.14 1.87
C LEU A 78 -5.66 5.34 0.41
N ARG A 79 -4.41 5.80 0.18
CA ARG A 79 -3.95 6.26 -1.14
C ARG A 79 -2.76 5.50 -1.67
N GLY A 80 -2.01 4.80 -0.82
CA GLY A 80 -0.85 4.00 -1.25
C GLY A 80 0.30 4.83 -1.83
N THR A 81 0.29 6.15 -1.66
CA THR A 81 1.25 7.07 -2.28
C THR A 81 2.11 7.76 -1.24
N CYS A 82 3.34 8.14 -1.60
CA CYS A 82 4.17 8.99 -0.75
C CYS A 82 3.61 10.42 -0.66
N PRO A 83 3.49 11.02 0.54
CA PRO A 83 3.04 12.42 0.71
C PRO A 83 3.94 13.47 0.04
N LEU A 84 5.23 13.15 -0.16
CA LEU A 84 6.24 14.12 -0.66
C LEU A 84 6.44 14.04 -2.18
N ASP A 85 6.62 12.84 -2.74
CA ASP A 85 6.92 12.65 -4.17
C ASP A 85 5.78 12.02 -4.98
N ARG A 86 4.68 11.63 -4.33
CA ARG A 86 3.52 10.96 -4.96
C ARG A 86 3.84 9.60 -5.62
N THR A 87 4.96 8.97 -5.27
CA THR A 87 5.27 7.60 -5.70
C THR A 87 4.18 6.65 -5.23
N ASP A 88 3.59 5.89 -6.16
CA ASP A 88 2.50 4.95 -5.89
C ASP A 88 3.05 3.55 -5.57
N PHE A 89 3.00 3.19 -4.28
CA PHE A 89 3.35 1.85 -3.81
C PHE A 89 2.20 0.85 -3.99
N GLY A 90 0.95 1.33 -3.97
CA GLY A 90 -0.25 0.52 -4.17
C GLY A 90 -0.27 -0.11 -5.56
N LYS A 91 0.07 0.65 -6.61
CA LYS A 91 0.17 0.14 -7.97
C LYS A 91 1.19 -1.00 -8.09
N LYS A 92 2.37 -0.84 -7.46
CA LYS A 92 3.44 -1.84 -7.48
C LYS A 92 3.04 -3.12 -6.75
N GLU A 93 2.29 -3.00 -5.66
CA GLU A 93 1.78 -4.16 -4.91
C GLU A 93 0.71 -4.90 -5.70
N ARG A 94 -0.27 -4.18 -6.27
CA ARG A 94 -1.31 -4.76 -7.14
C ARG A 94 -0.74 -5.46 -8.38
N GLU A 95 0.32 -4.90 -8.98
CA GLU A 95 1.01 -5.52 -10.13
C GLU A 95 1.67 -6.84 -9.73
N ARG A 96 2.39 -6.86 -8.59
CA ARG A 96 3.00 -8.09 -8.06
C ARG A 96 1.96 -9.16 -7.73
N GLU A 97 0.84 -8.77 -7.15
CA GLU A 97 -0.23 -9.71 -6.83
C GLU A 97 -0.88 -10.29 -8.09
N ARG A 98 -1.11 -9.45 -9.12
CA ARG A 98 -1.58 -9.92 -10.43
C ARG A 98 -0.62 -10.92 -11.07
N GLU A 99 0.68 -10.63 -11.10
CA GLU A 99 1.70 -11.55 -11.63
C GLU A 99 1.75 -12.88 -10.85
N ARG A 100 1.57 -12.84 -9.52
CA ARG A 100 1.50 -14.02 -8.67
C ARG A 100 0.29 -14.89 -9.02
N ILE A 101 -0.89 -14.28 -9.15
CA ILE A 101 -2.13 -14.96 -9.50
C ILE A 101 -2.02 -15.59 -10.90
N GLU A 102 -1.51 -14.85 -11.89
CA GLU A 102 -1.30 -15.36 -13.25
C GLU A 102 -0.37 -16.59 -13.27
N ARG A 103 0.72 -16.53 -12.49
CA ARG A 103 1.66 -17.66 -12.37
C ARG A 103 1.00 -18.89 -11.74
N LEU A 104 0.15 -18.70 -10.73
CA LEU A 104 -0.60 -19.79 -10.09
C LEU A 104 -1.60 -20.42 -11.05
N MET A 105 -2.36 -19.61 -11.80
CA MET A 105 -3.30 -20.08 -12.82
C MET A 105 -2.59 -20.90 -13.91
N LYS A 106 -1.45 -20.43 -14.42
CA LYS A 106 -0.67 -21.15 -15.44
C LYS A 106 -0.08 -22.48 -14.95
N LYS A 107 0.25 -22.57 -13.66
CA LYS A 107 0.77 -23.81 -13.05
C LYS A 107 -0.33 -24.83 -12.78
N GLY A 108 -1.57 -24.39 -12.56
CA GLY A 108 -2.75 -25.25 -12.39
C GLY A 108 -3.13 -26.02 -13.66
N SER A 109 -2.92 -25.46 -14.85
CA SER A 109 -3.20 -26.12 -16.15
C SER A 109 -2.14 -27.14 -16.60
N GLY A 110 -1.10 -27.42 -15.81
CA GLY A 110 0.09 -28.17 -16.25
C GLY A 110 0.18 -29.63 -15.82
N ASN A 111 -0.79 -30.18 -15.07
CA ASN A 111 -0.82 -31.58 -14.66
C ASN A 111 -2.20 -32.18 -14.94
N GLY A 112 -2.41 -32.69 -16.14
CA GLY A 112 -3.66 -33.35 -16.53
C GLY A 112 -3.61 -33.81 -17.98
N ALA A 113 -2.84 -34.86 -18.24
CA ALA A 113 -3.13 -35.69 -19.41
C ALA A 113 -4.42 -36.47 -19.09
N GLY A 114 -5.49 -36.19 -19.83
CA GLY A 114 -6.65 -37.08 -19.96
C GLY A 114 -8.00 -36.50 -19.54
N ASP A 115 -8.83 -36.32 -20.57
CA ASP A 115 -10.29 -36.22 -20.64
C ASP A 115 -11.03 -34.94 -20.22
N ASP A 116 -11.93 -34.57 -21.15
CA ASP A 116 -13.01 -33.59 -21.08
C ASP A 116 -13.74 -33.65 -19.73
N ASP A 117 -13.92 -32.48 -19.11
CA ASP A 117 -15.20 -32.08 -18.55
C ASP A 117 -15.20 -30.54 -18.41
N GLU A 118 -16.06 -29.90 -19.21
CA GLU A 118 -16.41 -28.48 -19.12
C GLU A 118 -17.14 -28.21 -17.79
N GLU A 119 -16.45 -28.16 -16.66
CA GLU A 119 -17.08 -27.75 -15.38
C GLU A 119 -17.11 -26.22 -15.25
N GLU A 120 -18.13 -25.65 -15.91
CA GLU A 120 -19.08 -24.69 -15.34
C GLU A 120 -18.71 -24.19 -13.92
N TRP A 121 -17.92 -23.11 -13.86
CA TRP A 121 -17.76 -22.33 -12.64
C TRP A 121 -18.99 -21.41 -12.44
N ASP A 122 -20.13 -22.02 -12.14
CA ASP A 122 -21.32 -21.34 -11.66
C ASP A 122 -21.64 -21.85 -10.24
N GLY A 123 -21.25 -21.09 -9.21
CA GLY A 123 -21.55 -21.52 -7.83
C GLY A 123 -20.70 -20.89 -6.73
N MET A 124 -20.69 -19.56 -6.60
CA MET A 124 -20.27 -18.94 -5.33
C MET A 124 -21.06 -17.66 -5.02
N TYR A 125 -22.39 -17.71 -5.18
CA TYR A 125 -23.33 -16.84 -4.47
C TYR A 125 -24.61 -17.62 -4.19
N GLY A 126 -24.69 -18.21 -3.00
CA GLY A 126 -25.90 -18.71 -2.36
C GLY A 126 -25.99 -18.12 -0.96
#